data_AF-A0A944Y514-F1
#
_entry.id   AF-A0A944Y514-F1
#
_cell.length_a   1.000
_cell.length_b   1.000
_cell.length_c   1.000
_cell.angle_alpha   90.00
_cell.angle_beta   90.00
_cell.angle_gamma   90.00
#
_symmetry.space_group_name_H-M   'P 1'
#
loop_
_entity.id
_entity.type
_entity.pdbx_description
1 polymer ?
#
loop_
_entity_poly.entity_id
_entity_poly.type
_entity_poly.pdbx_seq_one_letter_code
_entity_poly.pdbx_strand_id
1 'polypeptide(L)'
;ITEGANDVLGTNHDIPRLHGCFACHSGRKDLVLGFGSIQLSSTELPLNLQQLNSQKLLTHKTPNHYTLPGTATDQKALGYLHANCSHCHNADHHMGERVGMFLKIKVGVPLLEQPVYKTAVDVPTRFFRGKDFRIISGDIENSAIYHRMNSTERGIRMAPLGREVIDPYGIEVLSNWIVNLKN
;
A
#
# COMPACT_ATOMS: atom_id res chain seq x y z
N ILE A 1 -26.50 -0.72 3.04
CA ILE A 1 -26.29 -1.12 4.46
C ILE A 1 -25.65 0.05 5.17
N THR A 2 -26.44 0.89 5.85
CA THR A 2 -25.92 2.13 6.47
C THR A 2 -25.02 1.79 7.67
N GLU A 3 -25.37 0.74 8.39
CA GLU A 3 -24.70 0.27 9.61
C GLU A 3 -23.49 -0.67 9.37
N GLY A 4 -23.17 -0.97 8.11
CA GLY A 4 -22.20 -2.01 7.78
C GLY A 4 -22.70 -3.41 8.17
N ALA A 5 -21.85 -4.41 7.98
CA ALA A 5 -22.11 -5.79 8.40
C ALA A 5 -20.77 -6.52 8.57
N ASN A 6 -20.65 -7.35 9.59
CA ASN A 6 -19.47 -8.19 9.78
C ASN A 6 -19.73 -9.58 9.21
N ASP A 7 -18.64 -10.28 8.89
CA ASP A 7 -18.64 -11.68 8.46
C ASP A 7 -19.67 -12.01 7.38
N VAL A 8 -19.77 -11.15 6.35
CA VAL A 8 -20.86 -11.26 5.38
C VAL A 8 -20.73 -12.53 4.56
N LEU A 9 -21.87 -13.13 4.23
CA LEU A 9 -21.95 -14.35 3.42
C LEU A 9 -21.19 -15.55 4.04
N GLY A 10 -20.98 -15.56 5.36
CA GLY A 10 -20.24 -16.64 6.04
C GLY A 10 -18.74 -16.62 5.75
N THR A 11 -18.22 -15.48 5.31
CA THR A 11 -16.79 -15.21 5.14
C THR A 11 -16.29 -14.33 6.28
N ASN A 12 -14.98 -14.13 6.42
CA ASN A 12 -14.42 -13.14 7.36
C ASN A 12 -14.36 -11.73 6.75
N HIS A 13 -15.28 -11.41 5.83
CA HIS A 13 -15.31 -10.12 5.13
C HIS A 13 -16.28 -9.17 5.82
N ASP A 14 -15.75 -8.03 6.25
CA ASP A 14 -16.56 -6.95 6.80
C ASP A 14 -16.93 -5.92 5.72
N ILE A 15 -18.20 -5.54 5.71
CA ILE A 15 -18.66 -4.34 5.02
C ILE A 15 -18.63 -3.18 6.02
N PRO A 16 -17.77 -2.16 5.80
CA PRO A 16 -17.71 -1.02 6.70
C PRO A 16 -19.03 -0.25 6.70
N ARG A 17 -19.28 0.49 7.79
CA ARG A 17 -20.35 1.50 7.86
C ARG A 17 -20.22 2.51 6.73
N LEU A 18 -21.33 3.12 6.33
CA LEU A 18 -21.35 4.09 5.23
C LEU A 18 -20.35 5.24 5.42
N HIS A 19 -20.21 5.75 6.65
CA HIS A 19 -19.23 6.80 6.96
C HIS A 19 -17.78 6.29 6.81
N GLY A 20 -17.54 4.99 7.01
CA GLY A 20 -16.24 4.34 6.87
C GLY A 20 -15.81 4.14 5.43
N CYS A 21 -16.72 4.20 4.45
CA CYS A 21 -16.38 4.09 3.03
C CYS A 21 -15.34 5.16 2.63
N PHE A 22 -15.53 6.40 3.05
CA PHE A 22 -14.62 7.51 2.71
C PHE A 22 -13.29 7.48 3.46
N ALA A 23 -13.12 6.57 4.43
CA ALA A 23 -11.82 6.33 5.04
C ALA A 23 -10.81 5.74 4.04
N CYS A 24 -11.29 5.01 3.02
CA CYS A 24 -10.45 4.49 1.94
C CYS A 24 -10.73 5.16 0.59
N HIS A 25 -11.99 5.54 0.33
CA HIS A 25 -12.41 6.16 -0.93
C HIS A 25 -12.24 7.70 -0.97
N SER A 26 -11.34 8.25 -0.16
CA SER A 26 -10.94 9.66 -0.24
C SER A 26 -9.47 9.78 -0.65
N GLY A 27 -9.01 10.99 -0.97
CA GLY A 27 -7.61 11.25 -1.33
C GLY A 27 -7.14 10.66 -2.66
N ARG A 28 -8.07 10.31 -3.55
CA ARG A 28 -7.80 10.01 -4.96
C ARG A 28 -8.90 10.59 -5.84
N LYS A 29 -8.56 10.87 -7.09
CA LYS A 29 -9.52 11.34 -8.09
C LYS A 29 -10.45 10.21 -8.54
N ASP A 30 -9.93 8.99 -8.65
CA ASP A 30 -10.71 7.79 -8.87
C ASP A 30 -11.17 7.18 -7.54
N LEU A 31 -12.40 6.65 -7.53
CA LEU A 31 -12.95 5.95 -6.36
C LEU A 31 -12.61 4.46 -6.37
N VAL A 32 -11.83 3.97 -7.34
CA VAL A 32 -11.50 2.55 -7.46
C VAL A 32 -10.29 2.24 -6.59
N LEU A 33 -10.44 1.33 -5.64
CA LEU A 33 -9.31 0.89 -4.80
C LEU A 33 -8.55 -0.29 -5.40
N GLY A 34 -9.16 -1.02 -6.34
CA GLY A 34 -8.64 -2.32 -6.79
C GLY A 34 -7.45 -2.26 -7.74
N PHE A 35 -7.36 -1.24 -8.61
CA PHE A 35 -6.29 -1.15 -9.59
C PHE A 35 -5.95 0.30 -9.96
N GLY A 36 -4.73 0.49 -10.43
CA GLY A 36 -4.25 1.71 -11.05
C GLY A 36 -3.32 1.39 -12.23
N SER A 37 -2.82 2.43 -12.89
CA SER A 37 -2.04 2.26 -14.12
C SER A 37 -0.78 1.39 -13.91
N ILE A 38 -0.08 1.53 -12.78
CA ILE A 38 1.07 0.66 -12.45
C ILE A 38 0.65 -0.81 -12.31
N GLN A 39 -0.46 -1.10 -11.63
CA GLN A 39 -0.95 -2.47 -11.44
C GLN A 39 -1.41 -3.10 -12.76
N LEU A 40 -1.95 -2.30 -13.67
CA LEU A 40 -2.34 -2.72 -15.03
C LEU A 40 -1.16 -2.81 -16.01
N SER A 41 0.07 -2.53 -15.56
CA SER A 41 1.25 -2.52 -16.41
C SER A 41 1.80 -3.90 -16.75
N SER A 42 1.43 -4.94 -15.99
CA SER A 42 1.95 -6.29 -16.24
C SER A 42 1.38 -6.86 -17.54
N THR A 43 2.26 -7.35 -18.41
CA THR A 43 1.88 -8.00 -19.66
C THR A 43 1.24 -9.38 -19.45
N GLU A 44 1.34 -9.93 -18.24
CA GLU A 44 0.74 -11.23 -17.87
C GLU A 44 -0.76 -11.10 -17.59
N LEU A 45 -1.27 -9.87 -17.42
CA LEU A 45 -2.70 -9.66 -17.18
C LEU A 45 -3.51 -9.89 -18.47
N PRO A 46 -4.71 -10.48 -18.36
CA PRO A 46 -5.61 -10.66 -19.50
C PRO A 46 -6.10 -9.33 -20.07
N LEU A 47 -6.15 -8.28 -19.23
CA LEU A 47 -6.40 -6.89 -19.61
C LEU A 47 -5.35 -5.98 -18.97
N ASN A 48 -4.39 -5.51 -19.77
CA ASN A 48 -3.29 -4.64 -19.39
C ASN A 48 -3.31 -3.30 -20.16
N LEU A 49 -2.39 -2.38 -19.83
CA LEU A 49 -2.31 -1.06 -20.47
C LEU A 49 -2.17 -1.12 -21.99
N GLN A 50 -1.41 -2.09 -22.54
CA GLN A 50 -1.28 -2.25 -23.99
C GLN A 50 -2.62 -2.55 -24.64
N GLN A 51 -3.38 -3.50 -24.08
CA GLN A 51 -4.70 -3.88 -24.59
C GLN A 51 -5.71 -2.74 -24.42
N LEU A 52 -5.69 -2.05 -23.26
CA LEU A 52 -6.54 -0.89 -23.00
C LEU A 52 -6.28 0.25 -24.01
N ASN A 53 -5.01 0.51 -24.35
CA ASN A 53 -4.64 1.46 -25.38
C ASN A 53 -5.08 1.01 -26.78
N SER A 54 -4.83 -0.25 -27.16
CA SER A 54 -5.15 -0.76 -28.50
C SER A 54 -6.66 -0.78 -28.77
N GLN A 55 -7.44 -1.09 -27.73
CA GLN A 55 -8.90 -1.10 -27.77
C GLN A 55 -9.53 0.29 -27.58
N LYS A 56 -8.71 1.32 -27.33
CA LYS A 56 -9.16 2.71 -27.08
C LYS A 56 -10.13 2.83 -25.89
N LEU A 57 -9.89 2.03 -24.84
CA LEU A 57 -10.69 2.04 -23.61
C LEU A 57 -10.23 3.12 -22.61
N LEU A 58 -9.12 3.82 -22.89
CA LEU A 58 -8.62 4.91 -22.06
C LEU A 58 -8.94 6.27 -22.68
N THR A 59 -9.48 7.19 -21.88
CA THR A 59 -9.71 8.59 -22.28
C THR A 59 -8.42 9.30 -22.71
N HIS A 60 -7.29 8.93 -22.10
CA HIS A 60 -5.97 9.43 -22.45
C HIS A 60 -5.04 8.26 -22.74
N LYS A 61 -4.30 8.34 -23.84
CA LYS A 61 -3.27 7.35 -24.15
C LYS A 61 -2.20 7.39 -23.07
N THR A 62 -1.89 6.22 -22.51
CA THR A 62 -0.83 6.04 -21.52
C THR A 62 0.29 5.16 -22.08
N PRO A 63 1.48 5.10 -21.47
CA PRO A 63 2.46 4.09 -21.84
C PRO A 63 1.88 2.67 -21.76
N ASN A 64 2.29 1.78 -22.66
CA ASN A 64 1.83 0.37 -22.65
C ASN A 64 2.35 -0.42 -21.45
N HIS A 65 3.43 0.04 -20.82
CA HIS A 65 3.98 -0.48 -19.58
C HIS A 65 4.78 0.61 -18.86
N TYR A 66 5.04 0.39 -17.58
CA TYR A 66 5.91 1.19 -16.73
C TYR A 66 7.03 0.30 -16.18
N THR A 67 8.26 0.83 -16.23
CA THR A 67 9.40 0.22 -15.54
C THR A 67 9.41 0.67 -14.09
N LEU A 68 9.35 -0.27 -13.16
CA LEU A 68 9.47 0.01 -11.74
C LEU A 68 10.96 0.12 -11.35
N PRO A 69 11.32 1.06 -10.45
CA PRO A 69 12.70 1.21 -10.02
C PRO A 69 13.12 0.10 -9.05
N GLY A 70 14.43 -0.12 -8.94
CA GLY A 70 15.03 -1.04 -7.97
C GLY A 70 15.06 -2.50 -8.43
N THR A 71 15.50 -3.35 -7.51
CA THR A 71 15.63 -4.80 -7.70
C THR A 71 14.26 -5.49 -7.70
N ALA A 72 14.21 -6.78 -8.04
CA ALA A 72 12.97 -7.56 -7.91
C ALA A 72 12.43 -7.56 -6.47
N THR A 73 13.30 -7.54 -5.46
CA THR A 73 12.91 -7.44 -4.04
C THR A 73 12.27 -6.09 -3.74
N ASP A 74 12.87 -4.99 -4.22
CA ASP A 74 12.28 -3.65 -4.09
C ASP A 74 10.91 -3.59 -4.76
N GLN A 75 10.81 -4.05 -6.00
CA GLN A 75 9.56 -3.98 -6.76
C GLN A 75 8.44 -4.79 -6.10
N LYS A 76 8.74 -5.96 -5.52
CA LYS A 76 7.78 -6.76 -4.76
C LYS A 76 7.29 -6.01 -3.51
N ALA A 77 8.19 -5.49 -2.70
CA ALA A 77 7.83 -4.80 -1.46
C ALA A 77 7.11 -3.47 -1.72
N LEU A 78 7.65 -2.63 -2.60
CA LEU A 78 7.04 -1.37 -2.98
C LEU A 78 5.70 -1.61 -3.66
N GLY A 79 5.58 -2.63 -4.51
CA GLY A 79 4.34 -3.03 -5.16
C GLY A 79 3.28 -3.45 -4.14
N TYR A 80 3.66 -4.25 -3.15
CA TYR A 80 2.78 -4.65 -2.06
C TYR A 80 2.28 -3.44 -1.23
N LEU A 81 3.19 -2.56 -0.83
CA LEU A 81 2.85 -1.34 -0.08
C LEU A 81 2.00 -0.36 -0.91
N HIS A 82 2.29 -0.26 -2.21
CA HIS A 82 1.46 0.52 -3.13
C HIS A 82 0.04 -0.05 -3.18
N ALA A 83 -0.09 -1.35 -3.41
CA ALA A 83 -1.38 -2.00 -3.60
C ALA A 83 -2.23 -2.06 -2.32
N ASN A 84 -1.62 -2.17 -1.14
CA ASN A 84 -2.37 -2.41 0.11
C ASN A 84 -2.40 -1.23 1.08
N CYS A 85 -1.50 -0.26 0.94
CA CYS A 85 -1.34 0.80 1.95
C CYS A 85 -1.46 2.22 1.36
N SER A 86 -1.13 2.40 0.08
CA SER A 86 -1.04 3.74 -0.52
C SER A 86 -2.38 4.45 -0.75
N HIS A 87 -3.52 3.79 -0.51
CA HIS A 87 -4.84 4.45 -0.52
C HIS A 87 -4.99 5.43 0.63
N CYS A 88 -4.50 5.09 1.81
CA CYS A 88 -4.50 5.96 2.97
C CYS A 88 -3.15 6.68 3.16
N HIS A 89 -2.04 6.01 2.83
CA HIS A 89 -0.68 6.55 2.95
C HIS A 89 -0.25 7.26 1.66
N ASN A 90 -0.90 8.37 1.34
CA ASN A 90 -0.53 9.26 0.25
C ASN A 90 -0.73 10.74 0.65
N ALA A 91 -0.18 11.65 -0.16
CA ALA A 91 -0.18 13.08 0.13
C ALA A 91 -1.55 13.74 -0.02
N ASP A 92 -2.48 13.13 -0.77
CA ASP A 92 -3.81 13.69 -1.01
C ASP A 92 -4.84 13.18 0.02
N HIS A 93 -4.43 12.30 0.94
CA HIS A 93 -5.28 11.70 1.95
C HIS A 93 -4.92 12.20 3.35
N HIS A 94 -5.91 12.71 4.10
CA HIS A 94 -5.73 13.30 5.43
C HIS A 94 -4.97 12.40 6.43
N MET A 95 -5.14 11.07 6.39
CA MET A 95 -4.37 10.15 7.24
C MET A 95 -2.90 10.07 6.82
N GLY A 96 -2.63 10.07 5.52
CA GLY A 96 -1.27 10.04 4.98
C GLY A 96 -0.51 11.31 5.34
N GLU A 97 -1.14 12.48 5.18
CA GLU A 97 -0.60 13.77 5.63
C GLU A 97 -0.36 13.80 7.15
N ARG A 98 -1.37 13.37 7.93
CA ARG A 98 -1.26 13.34 9.39
C ARG A 98 -0.07 12.51 9.82
N VAL A 99 0.04 11.26 9.36
CA VAL A 99 1.17 10.36 9.68
C VAL A 99 2.48 10.80 9.00
N GLY A 100 2.39 11.53 7.89
CA GLY A 100 3.53 11.97 7.08
C GLY A 100 4.26 10.82 6.39
N MET A 101 3.58 9.69 6.14
CA MET A 101 4.15 8.46 5.56
C MET A 101 3.45 8.16 4.24
N PHE A 102 4.21 8.10 3.16
CA PHE A 102 3.70 7.97 1.81
C PHE A 102 4.26 6.72 1.12
N LEU A 103 3.36 5.87 0.64
CA LEU A 103 3.68 4.53 0.14
C LEU A 103 3.30 4.33 -1.34
N LYS A 104 2.86 5.41 -2.00
CA LYS A 104 2.55 5.37 -3.43
C LYS A 104 3.83 5.47 -4.27
N ILE A 105 4.13 4.41 -5.01
CA ILE A 105 5.15 4.46 -6.09
C ILE A 105 4.84 5.57 -7.09
N LYS A 106 5.87 6.33 -7.47
CA LYS A 106 5.83 7.30 -8.56
C LYS A 106 6.58 6.77 -9.79
N VAL A 107 5.93 6.84 -10.95
CA VAL A 107 6.55 6.48 -12.23
C VAL A 107 7.66 7.47 -12.57
N GLY A 108 8.78 6.96 -13.11
CA GLY A 108 9.89 7.80 -13.58
C GLY A 108 10.76 8.39 -12.47
N VAL A 109 10.56 7.97 -11.22
CA VAL A 109 11.33 8.43 -10.06
C VAL A 109 12.34 7.35 -9.64
N PRO A 110 13.63 7.68 -9.44
CA PRO A 110 14.64 6.74 -8.95
C PRO A 110 14.26 6.09 -7.62
N LEU A 111 14.79 4.89 -7.33
CA LEU A 111 14.42 4.09 -6.16
C LEU A 111 14.54 4.88 -4.84
N LEU A 112 15.71 5.47 -4.56
CA LEU A 112 15.98 6.21 -3.33
C LEU A 112 15.23 7.56 -3.23
N GLU A 113 14.61 7.98 -4.33
CA GLU A 113 13.74 9.17 -4.39
C GLU A 113 12.25 8.82 -4.28
N GLN A 114 11.91 7.53 -4.24
CA GLN A 114 10.53 7.11 -4.04
C GLN A 114 10.01 7.59 -2.67
N PRO A 115 8.71 7.94 -2.57
CA PRO A 115 8.14 8.43 -1.32
C PRO A 115 8.34 7.48 -0.12
N VAL A 116 8.37 6.17 -0.34
CA VAL A 116 8.65 5.19 0.73
C VAL A 116 10.05 5.36 1.33
N TYR A 117 11.06 5.58 0.50
CA TYR A 117 12.43 5.80 0.97
C TYR A 117 12.57 7.15 1.67
N LYS A 118 11.91 8.18 1.14
CA LYS A 118 11.98 9.54 1.72
C LYS A 118 11.18 9.72 3.01
N THR A 119 10.14 8.91 3.23
CA THR A 119 9.19 9.14 4.32
C THR A 119 8.98 7.95 5.24
N ALA A 120 9.54 6.78 4.95
CA ALA A 120 9.32 5.60 5.80
C ALA A 120 10.61 4.90 6.22
N VAL A 121 11.54 4.69 5.29
CA VAL A 121 12.84 4.06 5.57
C VAL A 121 13.67 4.96 6.48
N ASP A 122 14.05 4.44 7.65
CA ASP A 122 14.82 5.10 8.72
C ASP A 122 14.20 6.42 9.22
N VAL A 123 12.88 6.56 9.07
CA VAL A 123 12.13 7.73 9.54
C VAL A 123 11.41 7.41 10.86
N PRO A 124 11.54 8.26 11.89
CA PRO A 124 10.82 8.08 13.16
C PRO A 124 9.29 8.01 13.00
N THR A 125 8.65 7.20 13.84
CA THR A 125 7.20 7.21 13.98
C THR A 125 6.75 8.54 14.59
N ARG A 126 5.49 8.95 14.31
CA ARG A 126 4.90 10.18 14.88
C ARG A 126 3.93 9.90 16.01
N PHE A 127 3.04 8.92 15.83
CA PHE A 127 1.94 8.65 16.77
C PHE A 127 1.93 7.23 17.32
N PHE A 128 2.64 6.31 16.69
CA PHE A 128 2.68 4.93 17.15
C PHE A 128 3.79 4.78 18.18
N ARG A 129 3.43 4.49 19.43
CA ARG A 129 4.38 4.39 20.55
C ARG A 129 5.01 3.00 20.72
N GLY A 130 4.61 2.01 19.93
CA GLY A 130 5.14 0.64 20.06
C GLY A 130 6.51 0.44 19.42
N LYS A 131 6.94 1.34 18.53
CA LYS A 131 8.23 1.32 17.84
C LYS A 131 8.65 2.75 17.48
N ASP A 132 9.95 3.03 17.56
CA ASP A 132 10.48 4.39 17.34
C ASP A 132 10.56 4.77 15.87
N PHE A 133 10.63 3.80 14.96
CA PHE A 133 10.80 4.04 13.53
C PHE A 133 9.79 3.30 12.67
N ARG A 134 9.45 3.89 11.52
CA ARG A 134 8.44 3.35 10.61
C ARG A 134 8.91 2.06 9.95
N ILE A 135 10.10 2.12 9.36
CA ILE A 135 10.91 1.01 8.85
C ILE A 135 12.34 1.30 9.29
N ILE A 136 13.04 0.32 9.85
CA ILE A 136 14.50 0.39 10.08
C ILE A 136 15.17 -0.55 9.10
N SER A 137 16.13 0.00 8.35
CA SER A 137 16.95 -0.78 7.44
C SER A 137 17.72 -1.87 8.20
N GLY A 138 17.56 -3.12 7.77
CA GLY A 138 18.20 -4.28 8.38
C GLY A 138 17.54 -4.81 9.67
N ASP A 139 16.52 -4.14 10.22
CA ASP A 139 15.93 -4.51 11.51
C ASP A 139 14.39 -4.58 11.43
N ILE A 140 13.88 -5.81 11.27
CA ILE A 140 12.44 -6.09 11.24
C ILE A 140 11.78 -5.89 12.61
N GLU A 141 12.49 -6.19 13.70
CA GLU A 141 11.94 -6.17 15.05
C GLU A 141 11.67 -4.74 15.53
N ASN A 142 12.51 -3.79 15.08
CA ASN A 142 12.34 -2.36 15.37
C ASN A 142 11.54 -1.60 14.31
N SER A 143 11.06 -2.27 13.25
CA SER A 143 10.23 -1.67 12.21
C SER A 143 8.74 -1.66 12.59
N ALA A 144 8.16 -0.47 12.80
CA ALA A 144 6.73 -0.32 13.12
C ALA A 144 5.80 -0.97 12.10
N ILE A 145 6.09 -0.84 10.80
CA ILE A 145 5.22 -1.39 9.77
C ILE A 145 5.10 -2.92 9.87
N TYR A 146 6.21 -3.60 10.14
CA TYR A 146 6.26 -5.06 10.25
C TYR A 146 5.44 -5.52 11.46
N HIS A 147 5.71 -4.93 12.63
CA HIS A 147 4.97 -5.20 13.86
C HIS A 147 3.45 -5.00 13.69
N ARG A 148 3.05 -3.92 13.02
CA ARG A 148 1.63 -3.61 12.81
C ARG A 148 0.95 -4.49 11.78
N MET A 149 1.67 -4.91 10.73
CA MET A 149 1.18 -5.89 9.76
C MET A 149 1.08 -7.29 10.39
N ASN A 150 1.94 -7.62 11.34
CA ASN A 150 1.96 -8.93 11.98
C ASN A 150 1.09 -9.03 13.25
N SER A 151 0.13 -8.11 13.44
CA SER A 151 -0.76 -8.09 14.61
C SER A 151 -2.22 -7.97 14.18
N THR A 152 -3.11 -8.70 14.84
CA THR A 152 -4.58 -8.56 14.72
C THR A 152 -5.18 -7.70 15.84
N GLU A 153 -4.35 -7.24 16.79
CA GLU A 153 -4.80 -6.46 17.94
C GLU A 153 -5.28 -5.07 17.51
N ARG A 154 -6.46 -4.66 17.99
CA ARG A 154 -7.03 -3.34 17.68
C ARG A 154 -6.11 -2.23 18.22
N GLY A 155 -5.92 -1.18 17.44
CA GLY A 155 -4.98 -0.09 17.76
C GLY A 155 -3.54 -0.36 17.32
N ILE A 156 -3.13 -1.63 17.25
CA ILE A 156 -1.83 -2.04 16.70
C ILE A 156 -1.95 -2.35 15.21
N ARG A 157 -2.92 -3.19 14.83
CA ARG A 157 -3.06 -3.74 13.48
C ARG A 157 -3.10 -2.68 12.38
N MET A 158 -2.46 -3.01 11.26
CA MET A 158 -2.62 -2.32 9.99
C MET A 158 -3.01 -3.32 8.89
N ALA A 159 -3.99 -3.02 8.02
CA ALA A 159 -4.88 -1.85 8.06
C ALA A 159 -5.77 -1.81 9.33
N PRO A 160 -6.22 -0.63 9.79
CA PRO A 160 -6.96 -0.53 11.06
C PRO A 160 -8.45 -0.92 10.91
N LEU A 161 -8.96 -0.90 9.67
CA LEU A 161 -10.33 -1.27 9.30
C LEU A 161 -10.32 -2.37 8.23
N GLY A 162 -11.37 -3.20 8.20
CA GLY A 162 -11.61 -4.22 7.17
C GLY A 162 -10.63 -5.39 7.14
N ARG A 163 -9.63 -5.41 8.04
CA ARG A 163 -8.61 -6.46 8.13
C ARG A 163 -8.73 -7.22 9.44
N GLU A 164 -8.91 -8.53 9.34
CA GLU A 164 -9.04 -9.41 10.51
C GLU A 164 -7.93 -10.45 10.60
N VAL A 165 -7.34 -10.82 9.47
CA VAL A 165 -6.28 -11.84 9.38
C VAL A 165 -4.94 -11.21 9.04
N ILE A 166 -3.86 -11.91 9.38
CA ILE A 166 -2.51 -11.58 8.91
C ILE A 166 -2.35 -12.13 7.50
N ASP A 167 -1.75 -11.34 6.61
CA ASP A 167 -1.32 -11.80 5.29
C ASP A 167 0.12 -12.32 5.37
N PRO A 168 0.36 -13.65 5.42
CA PRO A 168 1.70 -14.19 5.58
C PRO A 168 2.60 -13.87 4.38
N TYR A 169 2.05 -13.74 3.18
CA TYR A 169 2.83 -13.36 1.99
C TYR A 169 3.32 -11.92 2.11
N GLY A 170 2.46 -11.01 2.54
CA GLY A 170 2.84 -9.62 2.83
C GLY A 170 3.94 -9.50 3.89
N ILE A 171 3.85 -10.31 4.95
CA ILE A 171 4.87 -10.38 6.01
C ILE A 171 6.21 -10.87 5.45
N GLU A 172 6.21 -11.93 4.64
CA GLU A 172 7.41 -12.46 4.02
C GLU A 172 8.06 -11.44 3.06
N VAL A 173 7.26 -10.84 2.17
CA VAL A 173 7.71 -9.82 1.22
C VAL A 173 8.38 -8.66 1.94
N LEU A 174 7.75 -8.17 3.01
CA LEU A 174 8.26 -7.02 3.74
C LEU A 174 9.49 -7.39 4.59
N SER A 175 9.49 -8.55 5.24
CA SER A 175 10.64 -9.06 5.99
C SER A 175 11.87 -9.15 5.10
N ASN A 176 11.73 -9.82 3.95
CA ASN A 176 12.81 -10.01 2.98
C ASN A 176 13.36 -8.67 2.46
N TRP A 177 12.50 -7.68 2.23
CA TRP A 177 12.96 -6.37 1.79
C TRP A 177 13.67 -5.61 2.91
N ILE A 178 13.10 -5.55 4.11
CA ILE A 178 13.67 -4.80 5.24
C ILE A 178 15.06 -5.31 5.61
N VAL A 179 15.27 -6.63 5.71
CA VAL A 179 16.59 -7.19 6.07
C VAL A 179 17.67 -6.90 5.02
N ASN A 180 17.28 -6.61 3.78
CA ASN A 180 18.20 -6.32 2.68
C ASN A 180 18.37 -4.81 2.42
N LEU A 181 17.65 -3.94 3.13
CA LEU A 181 17.90 -2.51 3.09
C LEU A 181 19.29 -2.22 3.64
N LYS A 182 20.07 -1.43 2.89
CA LYS A 182 21.39 -0.97 3.31
C LYS A 182 21.28 0.50 3.71
N ASN A 183 21.87 0.83 4.86
CA ASN A 183 22.10 2.20 5.30
C ASN A 183 23.07 2.93 4.38
#